data_AF-A0AA39JKA3-F1
#
_entry.id   AF-A0AA39JKA3-F1
#
_cell.length_a   1.000
_cell.length_b   1.000
_cell.length_c   1.000
_cell.angle_alpha   90.00
_cell.angle_beta   90.00
_cell.angle_gamma   90.00
#
_symmetry.space_group_name_H-M   'P 1'
#
loop_
_entity.id
_entity.type
_entity.pdbx_description
1 polymer ?
#
loop_
_entity_poly.entity_id
_entity_poly.type
_entity_poly.pdbx_seq_one_letter_code
_entity_poly.pdbx_strand_id
1 'polypeptide(L)'
;MSLQFAPVTRILLVLLGASTLLVSLFDIGPSLALPPTRAQPYRALTHAVFLPDSPSLLLALLILVQTAPTLERRLSSRHLAALLLLIAPLGPVALTAACVYTHALLVPPSYTYSLGFVTLTPHAPTWVLLVLLALLTSPVLAVLGVLGAVLYRSPLLPLPLKRFRPPLPFAP
;
A
#
# COMPACT_ATOMS: atom_id res chain seq x y z
N MET A 1 -22.31 1.70 11.20
CA MET A 1 -21.59 1.31 9.97
C MET A 1 -20.76 0.08 10.27
N SER A 2 -21.06 -1.08 9.68
CA SER A 2 -20.27 -2.28 9.93
C SER A 2 -18.88 -2.13 9.32
N LEU A 3 -17.84 -2.28 10.14
CA LEU A 3 -16.43 -2.29 9.74
C LEU A 3 -16.08 -3.61 9.02
N GLN A 4 -16.85 -3.96 7.99
CA GLN A 4 -16.47 -5.05 7.10
C GLN A 4 -15.32 -4.55 6.23
N PHE A 5 -14.11 -4.79 6.72
CA PHE A 5 -12.90 -4.72 5.92
C PHE A 5 -13.03 -5.69 4.74
N ALA A 6 -12.72 -5.20 3.56
CA ALA A 6 -12.71 -6.01 2.35
C ALA A 6 -11.57 -7.04 2.41
N PRO A 7 -11.71 -8.19 1.73
CA PRO A 7 -10.91 -9.39 2.02
C PRO A 7 -9.42 -9.19 1.80
N VAL A 8 -9.02 -8.46 0.74
CA VAL A 8 -7.60 -8.25 0.44
C VAL A 8 -6.96 -7.33 1.47
N THR A 9 -7.65 -6.27 1.86
CA THR A 9 -7.18 -5.36 2.90
C THR A 9 -6.98 -6.07 4.23
N ARG A 10 -7.93 -6.94 4.63
CA ARG A 10 -7.80 -7.72 5.87
C ARG A 10 -6.59 -8.64 5.83
N ILE A 11 -6.40 -9.36 4.72
CA ILE A 11 -5.25 -10.24 4.55
C ILE A 11 -3.95 -9.43 4.63
N LEU A 12 -3.88 -8.29 3.92
CA LEU A 12 -2.70 -7.42 3.95
C LEU A 12 -2.35 -6.95 5.37
N LEU A 13 -3.33 -6.46 6.13
CA LEU A 13 -3.11 -5.96 7.49
C LEU A 13 -2.67 -7.06 8.45
N VAL A 14 -3.33 -8.22 8.39
CA VAL A 14 -2.97 -9.39 9.23
C VAL A 14 -1.59 -9.91 8.84
N LEU A 15 -1.29 -10.02 7.55
CA LEU A 15 -0.01 -10.51 7.05
C LEU A 15 1.13 -9.58 7.47
N LEU A 16 0.94 -8.26 7.31
CA LEU A 16 1.91 -7.25 7.73
C LEU A 16 2.20 -7.36 9.23
N GLY A 17 1.17 -7.26 10.07
CA GLY A 17 1.33 -7.31 11.53
C GLY A 17 1.81 -8.66 12.06
N ALA A 18 1.34 -9.78 11.50
CA ALA A 18 1.76 -11.10 11.95
C ALA A 18 3.21 -11.39 11.55
N SER A 19 3.63 -11.03 10.33
CA SER A 19 4.99 -11.28 9.88
C SER A 19 6.03 -10.52 10.72
N THR A 20 5.76 -9.27 11.06
CA THR A 20 6.64 -8.43 11.86
C THR A 20 6.71 -8.92 13.31
N LEU A 21 5.58 -9.37 13.87
CA LEU A 21 5.56 -9.98 15.20
C LEU A 21 6.33 -11.30 15.23
N LEU A 22 6.15 -12.16 14.22
CA LEU A 22 6.89 -13.41 14.11
C LEU A 22 8.39 -13.15 13.98
N VAL A 23 8.80 -12.21 13.12
CA VAL A 23 10.23 -11.88 12.96
C VAL A 23 10.81 -11.30 14.24
N SER A 24 10.07 -10.43 14.93
CA SER A 24 10.48 -9.88 16.23
C SER A 24 10.54 -10.94 17.33
N LEU A 25 9.68 -11.96 17.30
CA LEU A 25 9.62 -13.01 18.32
C LEU A 25 10.77 -14.01 18.16
N PHE A 26 11.10 -14.37 16.92
CA PHE A 26 12.11 -15.37 16.61
C PHE A 26 13.50 -14.79 16.33
N ASP A 27 13.64 -13.46 16.34
CA ASP A 27 14.90 -12.74 16.04
C ASP A 27 15.54 -13.15 14.70
N ILE A 28 14.72 -13.49 13.70
CA ILE A 28 15.17 -13.94 12.36
C ILE A 28 15.49 -12.74 11.44
N GLY A 29 15.39 -11.51 11.96
CA GLY A 29 15.58 -10.24 11.26
C GLY A 29 16.72 -10.21 10.23
N PRO A 30 17.96 -10.62 10.58
CA PRO A 30 19.08 -10.54 9.64
C PRO A 30 18.98 -11.50 8.44
N SER A 31 18.24 -12.60 8.57
CA SER A 31 18.11 -13.59 7.48
C SER A 31 17.10 -13.16 6.42
N LEU A 32 16.17 -12.27 6.77
CA LEU A 32 15.06 -11.83 5.92
C LEU A 32 15.29 -10.44 5.29
N ALA A 33 16.23 -9.66 5.84
CA ALA A 33 16.62 -8.35 5.33
C ALA A 33 17.51 -8.40 4.07
N LEU A 34 17.97 -9.59 3.66
CA LEU A 34 18.85 -9.74 2.50
C LEU A 34 18.09 -9.56 1.18
N PRO A 35 18.70 -8.88 0.17
CA PRO A 35 18.08 -8.66 -1.13
C PRO A 35 17.76 -9.99 -1.83
N PRO A 36 16.69 -10.03 -2.65
CA PRO A 36 16.27 -11.25 -3.31
C PRO A 36 17.32 -11.72 -4.32
N THR A 37 17.85 -12.92 -4.12
CA THR A 37 18.67 -13.63 -5.10
C THR A 37 17.78 -14.44 -6.05
N ARG A 38 18.19 -14.60 -7.32
CA ARG A 38 17.42 -15.33 -8.36
C ARG A 38 16.98 -16.74 -7.94
N ALA A 39 17.72 -17.37 -7.03
CA ALA A 39 17.45 -18.72 -6.56
C ALA A 39 16.36 -18.82 -5.47
N GLN A 40 15.93 -17.70 -4.86
CA GLN A 40 15.06 -17.70 -3.68
C GLN A 40 13.93 -16.66 -3.79
N PRO A 41 12.90 -16.92 -4.63
CA PRO A 41 11.83 -15.96 -4.90
C PRO A 41 10.97 -15.65 -3.68
N TYR A 42 10.89 -16.58 -2.72
CA TYR A 42 10.17 -16.38 -1.46
C TYR A 42 10.74 -15.22 -0.64
N ARG A 43 12.02 -14.86 -0.80
CA ARG A 43 12.62 -13.70 -0.12
C ARG A 43 12.06 -12.37 -0.56
N ALA A 44 11.67 -12.24 -1.85
CA ALA A 44 11.03 -11.03 -2.33
C ALA A 44 9.66 -10.82 -1.66
N LEU A 45 8.93 -11.92 -1.40
CA LEU A 45 7.65 -11.87 -0.69
C LEU A 45 7.85 -11.55 0.79
N THR A 46 8.85 -12.10 1.46
CA THR A 46 9.08 -11.78 2.89
C THR A 46 9.58 -10.34 3.07
N HIS A 47 10.42 -9.85 2.16
CA HIS A 47 10.89 -8.46 2.16
C HIS A 47 9.75 -7.46 1.88
N ALA A 48 8.68 -7.89 1.20
CA ALA A 48 7.50 -7.06 0.94
C ALA A 48 6.68 -6.73 2.19
N VAL A 49 6.78 -7.57 3.23
CA VAL A 49 5.82 -7.59 4.34
C VAL A 49 6.48 -7.20 5.68
N PHE A 50 7.82 -7.19 5.73
CA PHE A 50 8.58 -6.94 6.93
C PHE A 50 9.01 -5.48 7.08
N LEU A 51 8.70 -4.86 8.23
CA LEU A 51 9.36 -3.65 8.73
C LEU A 51 10.10 -3.99 10.04
N PRO A 52 11.36 -3.59 10.18
CA PRO A 52 12.15 -3.90 11.38
C PRO A 52 11.72 -3.08 12.60
N ASP A 53 11.22 -1.86 12.41
CA ASP A 53 10.92 -0.95 13.52
C ASP A 53 9.43 -0.94 13.89
N SER A 54 9.14 -0.95 15.19
CA SER A 54 7.78 -0.81 15.71
C SER A 54 7.08 0.51 15.32
N PRO A 55 7.72 1.71 15.31
CA PRO A 55 7.05 2.94 14.90
C PRO A 55 6.72 2.95 13.40
N SER A 56 7.62 2.43 12.55
CA SER A 56 7.39 2.41 11.09
C SER A 56 6.25 1.44 10.74
N LEU A 57 6.17 0.31 11.43
CA LEU A 57 5.02 -0.60 11.34
C LEU A 57 3.71 0.08 11.75
N LEU A 58 3.69 0.78 12.88
CA LEU A 58 2.49 1.44 13.38
C LEU A 58 1.98 2.47 12.36
N LEU A 59 2.88 3.27 11.79
CA LEU A 59 2.55 4.25 10.76
C LEU A 59 2.04 3.59 9.48
N ALA A 60 2.71 2.54 9.01
CA ALA A 60 2.29 1.77 7.85
C ALA A 60 0.88 1.19 8.04
N LEU A 61 0.58 0.61 9.20
CA LEU A 61 -0.74 0.10 9.53
C LEU A 61 -1.78 1.21 9.62
N LEU A 62 -1.49 2.33 10.27
CA LEU A 62 -2.42 3.47 10.36
C LEU A 62 -2.79 4.00 8.97
N ILE A 63 -1.79 4.17 8.10
CA ILE A 63 -1.99 4.59 6.72
C ILE A 63 -2.85 3.57 5.97
N LEU A 64 -2.49 2.28 6.03
CA LEU A 64 -3.22 1.22 5.31
C LEU A 64 -4.66 1.06 5.80
N VAL A 65 -4.91 1.14 7.11
CA VAL A 65 -6.27 1.07 7.68
C VAL A 65 -7.14 2.22 7.15
N GLN A 66 -6.57 3.39 6.91
CA GLN A 66 -7.30 4.54 6.37
C GLN A 66 -7.49 4.46 4.85
N THR A 67 -6.45 4.06 4.09
CA THR A 67 -6.47 4.15 2.62
C THR A 67 -6.90 2.85 1.92
N ALA A 68 -6.54 1.68 2.44
CA ALA A 68 -6.75 0.42 1.72
C ALA A 68 -8.24 0.02 1.59
N PRO A 69 -9.11 0.17 2.62
CA PRO A 69 -10.52 -0.20 2.49
C PRO A 69 -11.27 0.67 1.47
N THR A 70 -10.95 1.97 1.42
CA THR A 70 -11.52 2.91 0.45
C THR A 70 -11.04 2.58 -0.96
N LEU A 71 -9.77 2.24 -1.13
CA LEU A 71 -9.22 1.78 -2.41
C LEU A 71 -9.87 0.50 -2.91
N GLU A 72 -10.03 -0.52 -2.06
CA GLU A 72 -10.59 -1.81 -2.48
C GLU A 72 -12.01 -1.67 -3.01
N ARG A 73 -12.81 -0.80 -2.38
CA ARG A 73 -14.18 -0.47 -2.81
C ARG A 73 -14.23 0.29 -4.13
N ARG A 74 -13.17 1.05 -4.48
CA ARG A 74 -13.12 1.86 -5.71
C ARG A 74 -12.47 1.13 -6.89
N LEU A 75 -11.41 0.36 -6.65
CA LEU A 75 -10.60 -0.30 -7.69
C LEU A 75 -11.02 -1.76 -7.97
N SER A 76 -11.88 -2.38 -7.15
CA SER A 76 -12.07 -3.84 -7.07
C SER A 76 -10.86 -4.55 -6.46
N SER A 77 -11.12 -5.61 -5.69
CA SER A 77 -10.11 -6.43 -5.03
C SER A 77 -9.04 -6.97 -5.99
N ARG A 78 -9.40 -7.28 -7.24
CA ARG A 78 -8.45 -7.81 -8.24
C ARG A 78 -7.41 -6.76 -8.66
N HIS A 79 -7.81 -5.52 -8.90
CA HIS A 79 -6.87 -4.47 -9.30
C HIS A 79 -5.98 -4.05 -8.13
N LEU A 80 -6.54 -4.00 -6.92
CA LEU A 80 -5.76 -3.74 -5.72
C LEU A 80 -4.71 -4.85 -5.52
N ALA A 81 -5.10 -6.12 -5.61
CA ALA A 81 -4.15 -7.23 -5.51
C ALA A 81 -3.06 -7.18 -6.59
N ALA A 82 -3.41 -6.82 -7.83
CA ALA A 82 -2.44 -6.66 -8.91
C ALA A 82 -1.44 -5.53 -8.64
N LEU A 83 -1.92 -4.41 -8.09
CA LEU A 83 -1.07 -3.29 -7.69
C LEU A 83 -0.12 -3.70 -6.56
N LEU A 84 -0.64 -4.35 -5.52
CA LEU A 84 0.17 -4.84 -4.40
C LEU A 84 1.23 -5.84 -4.88
N LEU A 85 0.88 -6.77 -5.77
CA LEU A 85 1.82 -7.76 -6.30
C LEU A 85 2.95 -7.10 -7.09
N LEU A 86 2.65 -6.07 -7.89
CA LEU A 86 3.65 -5.33 -8.66
C LEU A 86 4.66 -4.58 -7.76
N ILE A 87 4.18 -4.03 -6.64
CA ILE A 87 5.00 -3.20 -5.75
C ILE A 87 5.62 -4.01 -4.60
N ALA A 88 5.10 -5.21 -4.30
CA ALA A 88 5.61 -6.11 -3.26
C ALA A 88 7.14 -6.21 -3.22
N PRO A 89 7.88 -6.44 -4.34
CA PRO A 89 9.33 -6.56 -4.28
C PRO A 89 10.07 -5.31 -3.77
N LEU A 90 9.44 -4.13 -3.80
CA LEU A 90 10.03 -2.88 -3.31
C LEU A 90 9.91 -2.73 -1.78
N GLY A 91 9.11 -3.56 -1.11
CA GLY A 91 8.91 -3.48 0.33
C GLY A 91 7.63 -2.76 0.76
N PRO A 92 7.34 -2.79 2.07
CA PRO A 92 6.07 -2.31 2.62
C PRO A 92 5.95 -0.78 2.61
N VAL A 93 7.06 -0.06 2.67
CA VAL A 93 7.09 1.41 2.53
C VAL A 93 6.65 1.83 1.13
N ALA A 94 7.09 1.12 0.10
CA ALA A 94 6.66 1.37 -1.27
C ALA A 94 5.16 1.03 -1.46
N LEU A 95 4.69 -0.06 -0.82
CA LEU A 95 3.26 -0.45 -0.85
C LEU A 95 2.37 0.61 -0.23
N THR A 96 2.70 1.07 0.98
CA THR A 96 1.95 2.14 1.66
C THR A 96 1.97 3.42 0.84
N ALA A 97 3.11 3.78 0.23
CA ALA A 97 3.22 4.97 -0.61
C ALA A 97 2.36 4.91 -1.88
N ALA A 98 2.34 3.75 -2.53
CA ALA A 98 1.48 3.51 -3.67
C ALA A 98 -0.01 3.57 -3.31
N CYS A 99 -0.39 3.03 -2.15
CA CYS A 99 -1.76 3.13 -1.64
C CYS A 99 -2.16 4.59 -1.39
N VAL A 100 -1.33 5.38 -0.71
CA VAL A 100 -1.65 6.81 -0.47
C VAL A 100 -1.79 7.58 -1.78
N TYR A 101 -0.87 7.37 -2.73
CA TYR A 101 -0.92 8.03 -4.03
C TYR A 101 -2.18 7.66 -4.81
N THR A 102 -2.50 6.37 -4.93
CA THR A 102 -3.72 5.94 -5.61
C THR A 102 -4.99 6.42 -4.90
N HIS A 103 -4.96 6.49 -3.57
CA HIS A 103 -6.09 6.95 -2.77
C HIS A 103 -6.39 8.44 -3.02
N ALA A 104 -5.35 9.28 -2.99
CA ALA A 104 -5.46 10.71 -3.26
C ALA A 104 -6.02 11.02 -4.67
N LEU A 105 -5.83 10.11 -5.63
CA LEU A 105 -6.33 10.28 -6.99
C LEU A 105 -7.77 9.79 -7.18
N LEU A 106 -8.23 8.82 -6.38
CA LEU A 106 -9.53 8.18 -6.55
C LEU A 106 -10.61 8.76 -5.66
N VAL A 107 -10.24 9.29 -4.49
CA VAL A 107 -11.17 9.83 -3.52
C VAL A 107 -11.10 11.35 -3.59
N PRO A 108 -12.14 12.04 -4.09
CA PRO A 108 -12.17 13.49 -4.06
C PRO A 108 -12.26 14.01 -2.61
N PRO A 109 -11.67 15.18 -2.30
CA PRO A 109 -11.79 15.78 -0.98
C PRO A 109 -13.25 16.14 -0.69
N SER A 110 -13.81 15.62 0.40
CA SER A 110 -15.21 15.83 0.76
C SER A 110 -15.45 17.14 1.51
N TYR A 111 -14.43 17.67 2.18
CA TYR A 111 -14.48 18.96 2.88
C TYR A 111 -13.10 19.61 2.82
N THR A 112 -13.06 20.90 3.11
CA THR A 112 -11.82 21.66 3.36
C THR A 112 -11.93 22.24 4.77
N TYR A 113 -10.83 22.24 5.51
CA TYR A 113 -10.78 22.82 6.85
C TYR A 113 -9.60 23.77 6.94
N SER A 114 -9.80 24.95 7.53
CA SER A 114 -8.73 25.91 7.75
C SER A 114 -8.19 25.77 9.17
N LEU A 115 -6.87 25.59 9.28
CA LEU A 115 -6.14 25.70 10.54
C LEU A 115 -5.33 27.00 10.47
N GLY A 116 -5.89 28.06 11.06
CA GLY A 116 -5.36 29.42 10.93
C GLY A 116 -5.42 29.90 9.48
N PHE A 117 -4.26 30.20 8.89
CA PHE A 117 -4.13 30.73 7.53
C PHE A 117 -3.96 29.66 6.44
N VAL A 118 -3.89 28.37 6.81
CA VAL A 118 -3.67 27.27 5.86
C VAL A 118 -4.95 26.47 5.68
N THR A 119 -5.42 26.37 4.44
CA THR A 119 -6.53 25.49 4.06
C THR A 119 -6.01 24.07 3.83
N LEU A 120 -6.37 23.16 4.74
CA LEU A 120 -6.00 21.75 4.67
C LEU A 120 -7.12 20.92 4.06
N THR A 121 -6.71 19.87 3.35
CA THR A 121 -7.58 18.86 2.77
C THR A 121 -7.57 17.61 3.65
N PRO A 122 -8.61 16.76 3.61
CA PRO A 122 -8.67 15.52 4.38
C PRO A 122 -7.54 14.53 4.01
N HIS A 123 -6.86 14.74 2.89
CA HIS A 123 -5.70 13.94 2.49
C HIS A 123 -4.40 14.41 3.16
N ALA A 124 -4.33 15.65 3.64
CA ALA A 124 -3.15 16.20 4.30
C ALA A 124 -2.59 15.29 5.41
N PRO A 125 -3.38 14.78 6.39
CA PRO A 125 -2.83 13.90 7.42
C PRO A 125 -2.23 12.61 6.85
N THR A 126 -2.86 12.01 5.83
CA THR A 126 -2.32 10.78 5.21
C THR A 126 -0.98 11.02 4.50
N TRP A 127 -0.81 12.17 3.85
CA TRP A 127 0.48 12.56 3.25
C TRP A 127 1.54 12.86 4.30
N VAL A 128 1.18 13.52 5.40
CA VAL A 128 2.11 13.78 6.51
C VAL A 128 2.60 12.47 7.13
N LEU A 129 1.68 11.51 7.38
CA LEU A 129 2.06 10.19 7.89
C LEU A 129 2.99 9.45 6.93
N LEU A 130 2.75 9.53 5.62
CA LEU A 130 3.62 8.95 4.60
C LEU A 130 5.02 9.57 4.60
N VAL A 131 5.11 10.90 4.68
CA VAL A 131 6.40 11.60 4.74
C VAL A 131 7.16 11.21 6.00
N LEU A 132 6.46 11.10 7.14
CA LEU A 132 7.06 10.68 8.40
C LEU A 132 7.55 9.22 8.33
N LEU A 133 6.78 8.30 7.75
CA LEU A 133 7.21 6.92 7.48
C LEU A 133 8.43 6.88 6.54
N ALA A 134 8.45 7.70 5.50
CA ALA A 134 9.54 7.78 4.54
C ALA A 134 10.84 8.31 5.18
N LEU A 135 10.74 9.28 6.10
CA LEU A 135 11.86 9.79 6.88
C LEU A 135 12.44 8.75 7.84
N LEU A 136 11.58 7.93 8.45
CA LEU A 136 12.00 6.88 9.40
C LEU A 136 12.67 5.68 8.73
N THR A 137 12.30 5.36 7.49
CA THR A 137 12.74 4.13 6.81
C THR A 137 13.64 4.44 5.64
N SER A 138 13.07 4.88 4.52
CA SER A 138 13.82 5.45 3.40
C SER A 138 12.91 6.26 2.47
N PRO A 139 13.31 7.48 2.08
CA PRO A 139 12.54 8.29 1.14
C PRO A 139 12.57 7.70 -0.27
N VAL A 140 13.65 7.00 -0.63
CA VAL A 140 13.81 6.37 -1.95
C VAL A 140 12.73 5.31 -2.20
N LEU A 141 12.46 4.43 -1.24
CA LEU A 141 11.42 3.41 -1.39
C LEU A 141 10.02 4.03 -1.50
N ALA A 142 9.76 5.12 -0.77
CA ALA A 142 8.50 5.84 -0.89
C ALA A 142 8.32 6.44 -2.30
N VAL A 143 9.35 7.09 -2.84
CA VAL A 143 9.34 7.63 -4.21
C VAL A 143 9.15 6.51 -5.24
N LEU A 144 9.87 5.39 -5.09
CA LEU A 144 9.71 4.23 -5.96
C LEU A 144 8.30 3.63 -5.88
N GLY A 145 7.67 3.63 -4.71
CA GLY A 145 6.27 3.23 -4.55
C GLY A 145 5.30 4.14 -5.32
N VAL A 146 5.50 5.46 -5.22
CA VAL A 146 4.71 6.43 -6.00
C VAL A 146 4.93 6.24 -7.50
N LEU A 147 6.18 6.08 -7.95
CA LEU A 147 6.49 5.80 -9.35
C LEU A 147 5.88 4.48 -9.82
N GLY A 148 5.92 3.43 -8.99
CA GLY A 148 5.27 2.15 -9.28
C GLY A 148 3.77 2.29 -9.47
N ALA A 149 3.10 3.11 -8.65
CA ALA A 149 1.68 3.42 -8.80
C ALA A 149 1.39 4.25 -10.07
N VAL A 150 2.25 5.21 -10.42
CA VAL A 150 2.17 5.97 -11.68
C VAL A 150 2.31 5.02 -12.88
N LEU A 151 3.29 4.12 -12.85
CA LEU A 151 3.54 3.13 -13.89
C LEU A 151 2.37 2.15 -14.03
N TYR A 152 1.80 1.67 -12.92
CA TYR A 152 0.60 0.83 -12.93
C TYR A 152 -0.58 1.51 -13.64
N ARG A 153 -0.73 2.83 -13.43
CA ARG A 153 -1.79 3.61 -14.07
C ARG A 153 -1.48 3.91 -15.54
N SER A 154 -0.22 4.05 -15.91
CA SER A 154 0.21 4.31 -17.29
C SER A 154 -0.31 3.23 -18.26
N PRO A 155 -0.56 3.59 -19.54
CA PRO A 155 -0.92 2.62 -20.58
C PRO A 155 0.29 1.79 -21.04
N LEU A 156 1.50 2.11 -20.58
CA LEU A 156 2.76 1.52 -21.05
C LEU A 156 2.94 0.07 -20.61
N LEU A 157 2.35 -0.33 -19.48
CA LEU A 157 2.33 -1.71 -19.01
C LEU A 157 1.01 -2.38 -19.42
N PRO A 158 1.01 -3.25 -20.45
CA PRO A 158 -0.16 -4.06 -20.80
C PRO A 158 -0.33 -5.20 -19.79
N LEU A 159 -0.65 -4.86 -18.53
CA LEU A 159 -0.97 -5.87 -17.53
C LEU A 159 -2.29 -6.54 -17.92
N PRO A 160 -2.33 -7.88 -18.07
CA PRO A 160 -3.52 -8.62 -18.52
C PRO A 160 -4.72 -8.42 -17.58
N LEU A 161 -4.45 -8.08 -16.32
CA LEU A 161 -5.46 -7.87 -15.27
C LEU A 161 -6.22 -6.54 -15.40
N LYS A 162 -5.72 -5.57 -16.18
CA LYS A 162 -6.34 -4.25 -16.38
C LYS A 162 -7.49 -4.27 -17.41
N ARG A 163 -7.65 -5.36 -18.16
CA ARG A 163 -8.62 -5.48 -19.28
C ARG A 163 -9.93 -6.18 -18.94
N PHE A 164 -10.10 -6.72 -17.73
CA PHE A 164 -11.32 -7.44 -17.38
C PHE A 164 -12.45 -6.46 -17.02
N ARG A 165 -13.17 -5.99 -18.04
CA ARG A 165 -14.52 -5.43 -17.85
C ARG A 165 -15.47 -6.61 -17.71
N PRO A 166 -16.29 -6.71 -16.64
CA PRO A 166 -17.36 -7.70 -16.62
C PRO A 166 -18.27 -7.45 -17.84
N PRO A 167 -18.74 -8.50 -18.53
CA PRO A 167 -19.71 -8.33 -19.60
C PRO A 167 -20.95 -7.66 -19.00
N LEU A 168 -21.41 -6.57 -19.62
CA LEU A 168 -22.68 -5.94 -19.26
C LEU A 168 -23.79 -6.97 -19.49
N PRO A 169 -24.54 -7.40 -18.46
CA PRO A 169 -25.77 -8.13 -18.70
C PRO A 169 -26.78 -7.12 -19.24
N PHE A 170 -27.22 -7.35 -20.48
CA PHE A 170 -28.29 -6.65 -21.19
C PHE A 170 -27.94 -5.25 -21.74
N ALA A 171 -27.53 -5.22 -23.02
CA ALA A 171 -27.97 -4.16 -23.92
C ALA A 171 -29.39 -4.53 -24.41
N PRO A 172 -30.32 -3.57 -24.51
CA PRO A 172 -31.71 -3.80 -24.91
C PRO A 172 -31.86 -4.30 -26.35
#